data_AF-A0A931WQT0-F1
#
_entry.id   AF-A0A931WQT0-F1
#
_cell.length_a   1.000
_cell.length_b   1.000
_cell.length_c   1.000
_cell.angle_alpha   90.00
_cell.angle_beta   90.00
_cell.angle_gamma   90.00
#
_symmetry.space_group_name_H-M   'P 1'
#
loop_
_entity.id
_entity.type
_entity.pdbx_description
1 polymer ?
#
loop_
_entity_poly.entity_id
_entity_poly.type
_entity_poly.pdbx_seq_one_letter_code
_entity_poly.pdbx_strand_id
1 'polypeptide(L)'
;KVEPQSPPYIFRTDGKRYPDKAGLSGWIPLVESGIQIHTLTPKDFISIDIYSCRQFDIEPLKAFVRSTFSPRKMDEQFLERGLDYNK
;
A
#
# COMPACT_ATOMS: atom_id res chain seq x y z
N LYS A 1 9.05 9.87 14.13
CA LYS A 1 9.80 9.28 13.00
C LYS A 1 8.89 8.23 12.38
N VAL A 2 8.88 8.02 11.06
CA VAL A 2 8.18 6.84 10.52
C VAL A 2 9.04 5.63 10.87
N GLU A 3 8.52 4.75 11.72
CA GLU A 3 9.28 3.64 12.28
C GLU A 3 8.53 2.32 12.07
N PRO A 4 9.12 1.39 11.31
CA PRO A 4 8.61 0.04 11.19
C PRO A 4 8.63 -0.68 12.54
N GLN A 5 7.53 -1.34 12.87
CA GLN A 5 7.47 -2.21 14.06
C GLN A 5 7.99 -3.63 13.77
N SER A 6 8.13 -3.98 12.50
CA SER A 6 8.64 -5.28 12.05
C SER A 6 9.18 -5.20 10.62
N PRO A 7 9.84 -6.26 10.13
CA PRO A 7 9.98 -6.48 8.70
C PRO A 7 8.61 -6.60 8.00
N PRO A 8 8.54 -6.42 6.67
CA PRO A 8 7.29 -6.64 5.93
C PRO A 8 6.82 -8.08 6.02
N TYR A 9 5.52 -8.25 6.28
CA TYR A 9 4.84 -9.53 6.16
C TYR A 9 4.37 -9.72 4.72
N ILE A 10 4.74 -10.84 4.11
CA ILE A 10 4.35 -11.19 2.75
C ILE A 10 3.51 -12.45 2.78
N PHE A 11 2.32 -12.37 2.18
CA PHE A 11 1.38 -13.47 2.06
C PHE A 11 1.14 -13.77 0.59
N ARG A 12 1.12 -15.04 0.22
CA ARG A 12 0.75 -15.48 -1.13
C ARG A 12 -0.69 -15.95 -1.12
N THR A 13 -1.52 -15.40 -2.00
CA THR A 13 -2.89 -15.90 -2.18
C THR A 13 -2.84 -17.18 -3.00
N ASP A 14 -3.44 -18.26 -2.49
CA ASP A 14 -3.55 -19.53 -3.21
C ASP A 14 -4.41 -19.35 -4.48
N GLY A 15 -3.75 -19.41 -5.63
CA GLY A 15 -4.39 -19.28 -6.94
C GLY A 15 -5.24 -20.48 -7.34
N LYS A 16 -5.10 -21.65 -6.71
CA LYS A 16 -6.01 -22.78 -6.97
C LYS A 16 -7.36 -22.53 -6.31
N ARG A 17 -7.34 -22.07 -5.06
CA ARG A 17 -8.55 -21.75 -4.29
C ARG A 17 -9.20 -20.44 -4.71
N TYR A 18 -8.39 -19.46 -5.12
CA TYR A 18 -8.86 -18.14 -5.57
C TYR A 18 -8.24 -17.73 -6.91
N PRO A 19 -8.69 -18.33 -8.03
CA PRO A 19 -8.08 -18.13 -9.35
C PRO A 19 -7.96 -16.67 -9.75
N ASP A 20 -9.00 -15.86 -9.56
CA ASP A 20 -9.03 -14.44 -9.94
C ASP A 20 -8.33 -13.50 -8.94
N LYS A 21 -7.81 -14.06 -7.83
CA LYS A 21 -7.18 -13.30 -6.75
C LYS A 21 -5.76 -13.76 -6.45
N ALA A 22 -5.19 -14.61 -7.29
CA ALA A 22 -3.81 -15.05 -7.17
C ALA A 22 -2.86 -13.84 -7.19
N GLY A 23 -1.88 -13.83 -6.29
CA GLY A 23 -0.94 -12.73 -6.16
C GLY A 23 -0.28 -12.68 -4.80
N LEU A 24 0.24 -11.51 -4.45
CA LEU A 24 0.93 -11.24 -3.19
C LEU A 24 0.22 -10.14 -2.43
N SER A 25 0.12 -10.30 -1.12
CA SER A 25 -0.24 -9.24 -0.19
C SER A 25 0.98 -8.94 0.66
N GLY A 26 1.37 -7.68 0.75
CA GLY A 26 2.45 -7.20 1.59
C GLY A 26 1.92 -6.20 2.60
N TRP A 27 2.40 -6.27 3.83
CA TRP A 27 2.06 -5.29 4.87
C TRP A 27 3.25 -5.03 5.76
N ILE A 28 3.49 -3.75 6.08
CA ILE A 28 4.45 -3.33 7.08
C ILE A 28 3.74 -2.49 8.15
N PRO A 29 3.75 -2.92 9.42
CA PRO A 29 3.22 -2.13 10.51
C PRO A 29 4.15 -0.96 10.81
N LEU A 30 3.58 0.23 10.93
CA LEU A 30 4.22 1.40 11.50
C LEU A 30 3.57 1.67 12.86
N VAL A 31 4.18 2.47 13.73
CA VAL A 31 3.51 2.88 14.98
C VAL A 31 2.22 3.65 14.61
N GLU A 32 1.07 3.11 15.05
CA GLU A 32 -0.29 3.64 14.83
C GLU A 32 -0.74 3.79 13.35
N SER A 33 0.01 3.21 12.41
CA SER A 33 -0.26 3.31 10.98
C SER A 33 0.32 2.12 10.22
N GLY A 34 0.35 2.15 8.89
CA GLY A 34 0.85 1.02 8.12
C GLY A 34 0.83 1.26 6.62
N ILE A 35 1.66 0.50 5.91
CA ILE A 35 1.69 0.50 4.45
C ILE A 35 1.36 -0.91 3.98
N GLN A 36 0.45 -1.02 3.02
CA GLN A 36 0.04 -2.31 2.46
C GLN A 36 -0.03 -2.26 0.94
N ILE A 37 0.19 -3.42 0.34
CA ILE A 37 0.11 -3.64 -1.09
C ILE A 37 -0.59 -4.97 -1.36
N HIS A 38 -1.45 -5.00 -2.37
CA HIS A 38 -2.09 -6.21 -2.87
C HIS A 38 -1.92 -6.29 -4.37
N THR A 39 -1.43 -7.42 -4.88
CA THR A 39 -1.36 -7.70 -6.32
C THR A 39 -2.38 -8.76 -6.69
N LEU A 40 -2.98 -8.60 -7.87
CA LEU A 40 -3.84 -9.59 -8.50
C LEU A 40 -3.21 -9.91 -9.87
N THR A 41 -2.29 -10.89 -9.89
CA THR A 41 -1.54 -11.26 -11.09
C THR A 41 -2.43 -11.56 -12.31
N PRO A 42 -3.55 -12.30 -12.20
CA PRO A 42 -4.44 -12.56 -13.33
C PRO A 42 -5.07 -11.30 -13.94
N LYS A 43 -5.11 -10.20 -13.19
CA LYS A 43 -5.77 -8.95 -13.58
C LYS A 43 -4.80 -7.83 -13.92
N ASP A 44 -3.49 -8.07 -13.85
CA ASP A 44 -2.48 -7.03 -14.02
C ASP A 44 -2.77 -5.79 -13.14
N PHE A 45 -3.16 -6.05 -11.89
CA PHE A 45 -3.69 -5.05 -10.97
C PHE A 45 -2.90 -5.01 -9.66
N ILE A 46 -2.68 -3.80 -9.15
CA ILE A 46 -2.02 -3.53 -7.88
C ILE A 46 -2.85 -2.48 -7.13
N SER A 47 -3.10 -2.72 -5.85
CA SER A 47 -3.65 -1.75 -4.90
C SER A 47 -2.61 -1.45 -3.84
N ILE A 48 -2.42 -0.18 -3.49
CA ILE A 48 -1.44 0.25 -2.49
C ILE A 48 -2.13 1.25 -1.56
N ASP A 49 -2.05 1.03 -0.25
CA ASP A 49 -2.42 2.03 0.75
C ASP A 49 -1.19 2.45 1.53
N ILE A 50 -1.01 3.76 1.63
CA ILE A 50 0.10 4.38 2.36
C ILE A 50 -0.52 5.25 3.43
N TYR A 51 -0.57 4.70 4.64
CA TYR A 51 -1.06 5.40 5.80
C TYR A 51 0.10 5.72 6.74
N SER A 52 0.22 7.00 7.08
CA SER A 52 1.20 7.50 8.04
C SER A 52 0.56 8.51 8.96
N CYS A 53 0.98 8.53 10.23
CA CYS A 53 0.63 9.59 11.19
C CYS A 53 1.43 10.89 10.97
N ARG A 54 2.34 10.93 10.00
CA ARG A 54 3.02 12.16 9.58
C ARG A 54 2.51 12.62 8.23
N GLN A 55 2.48 13.94 8.06
CA GLN A 55 2.32 14.53 6.73
C GLN A 55 3.49 14.11 5.83
N PHE A 56 3.17 13.84 4.57
CA PHE A 56 4.11 13.49 3.52
C PHE A 56 3.68 14.14 2.22
N ASP A 57 4.65 14.43 1.36
CA ASP A 57 4.39 14.87 0.00
C ASP A 57 3.98 13.67 -0.87
N ILE A 58 2.89 13.83 -1.60
CA ILE A 58 2.29 12.79 -2.43
C ILE A 58 3.04 12.68 -3.77
N GLU A 59 3.62 13.75 -4.29
CA GLU A 59 4.23 13.73 -5.63
C GLU A 59 5.48 12.84 -5.73
N PRO A 60 6.45 12.89 -4.79
CA PRO A 60 7.57 11.94 -4.77
C PRO A 60 7.09 10.49 -4.64
N LEU A 61 6.01 10.28 -3.90
CA LEU A 61 5.44 8.95 -3.70
C LEU A 61 4.81 8.40 -4.98
N LYS A 62 4.03 9.22 -5.70
CA LYS A 62 3.49 8.88 -7.01
C LYS A 62 4.60 8.58 -8.00
N ALA A 63 5.66 9.38 -8.03
CA ALA A 63 6.82 9.16 -8.89
C ALA A 63 7.48 7.80 -8.58
N PHE A 64 7.66 7.48 -7.30
CA PHE A 64 8.18 6.19 -6.86
C PHE A 64 7.31 5.02 -7.33
N VAL A 65 6.00 5.08 -7.09
CA VAL A 65 5.03 4.03 -7.52
C VAL A 65 5.05 3.87 -9.05
N ARG A 66 5.04 4.98 -9.81
CA ARG A 66 5.12 4.95 -11.27
C ARG A 66 6.41 4.32 -11.77
N SER A 67 7.55 4.70 -11.21
CA SER A 67 8.85 4.15 -11.62
C SER A 67 9.00 2.66 -11.28
N THR A 68 8.41 2.21 -10.18
CA THR A 68 8.54 0.83 -9.69
C THR A 68 7.61 -0.12 -10.42
N PHE A 69 6.34 0.25 -10.62
CA PHE A 69 5.32 -0.65 -11.16
C PHE A 69 4.91 -0.34 -12.60
N SER A 70 5.32 0.81 -13.15
CA SER A 70 4.98 1.26 -14.51
C SER A 70 3.49 1.07 -14.88
N PRO A 71 2.54 1.50 -14.03
CA PRO A 71 1.13 1.26 -14.28
C PRO A 71 0.66 2.03 -15.52
N ARG A 72 -0.13 1.39 -16.38
CA ARG A 72 -0.76 2.05 -17.55
C ARG A 72 -1.76 3.13 -17.14
N LYS A 73 -2.48 2.92 -16.03
CA LYS A 73 -3.44 3.85 -15.42
C LYS A 73 -3.30 3.78 -13.90
N MET A 74 -3.44 4.92 -13.24
CA MET A 74 -3.45 5.02 -11.79
C MET A 74 -4.72 5.78 -11.37
N ASP A 75 -5.40 5.25 -10.36
CA ASP A 75 -6.51 5.89 -9.66
C ASP A 75 -6.06 6.14 -8.22
N GLU A 76 -6.26 7.35 -7.71
CA GLU A 76 -5.63 7.81 -6.48
C GLU A 76 -6.58 8.62 -5.60
N GLN A 77 -6.47 8.41 -4.29
CA GLN A 77 -7.19 9.18 -3.28
C GLN A 77 -6.23 9.58 -2.16
N PHE A 78 -6.37 10.81 -1.69
CA PHE A 78 -5.62 11.31 -0.53
C PHE A 78 -6.61 11.83 0.50
N LEU A 79 -6.42 11.39 1.75
CA LEU A 79 -7.30 11.73 2.85
C LEU A 79 -6.47 12.02 4.10
N GLU A 80 -6.66 13.20 4.69
CA GLU A 80 -6.17 13.47 6.03
C GLU A 80 -7.10 12.82 7.06
N ARG A 81 -6.51 12.20 8.09
CA ARG A 81 -7.24 11.48 9.14
C ARG A 81 -6.87 12.03 10.50
N GLY A 82 -7.80 11.92 11.46
CA GLY A 82 -7.54 12.31 12.85
C GLY A 82 -7.32 13.82 13.03
N LEU A 83 -8.02 14.67 12.27
CA LEU A 83 -7.89 16.14 12.35
C LEU A 83 -8.12 16.72 13.76
N ASP A 84 -8.87 15.99 14.59
CA ASP A 84 -9.17 16.37 15.97
C ASP A 84 -8.43 15.51 17.01
N TYR A 85 -7.55 14.59 16.58
CA TYR A 85 -6.94 13.60 17.48
C TYR A 85 -6.12 14.21 18.62
N ASN A 86 -5.51 15.37 18.38
CA ASN A 86 -4.71 16.12 19.35
C ASN A 86 -5.39 17.41 19.85
N LYS A 87 -6.68 17.61 19.56
CA LYS A 87 -7.43 18.76 20.08
C LYS A 87 -7.84 18.58 21.53
#